data_AF-A0A820NY93-F1
#
_entry.id   AF-A0A820NY93-F1
#
_cell.length_a   1.000
_cell.length_b   1.000
_cell.length_c   1.000
_cell.angle_alpha   90.00
_cell.angle_beta   90.00
_cell.angle_gamma   90.00
#
_symmetry.space_group_name_H-M   'P 1'
#
loop_
_entity.id
_entity.type
_entity.pdbx_description
1 polymer ?
#
loop_
_entity_poly.entity_id
_entity_poly.type
_entity_poly.pdbx_seq_one_letter_code
_entity_poly.pdbx_strand_id
1 'polypeptide(L)'
;SIITIDPSELDHLRTNVLKSQIATYRLLARNLPVSDALLQSCSYKTQLASFIQNHVQDQQSEAKQPTTIILGTSQNDGDTPLTFTSATDMYRWLVRSNETNKNNEEDTPTHVRQHPIGLNPLYIQQEQEKRVLNRISNRVQELEHMPAHMSVDLRTQALIEIKSLK
;
A
#
# COMPACT_ATOMS: atom_id res chain seq x y z
N SER A 1 15.36 -3.02 28.01
CA SER A 1 16.39 -2.15 27.45
C SER A 1 15.78 -0.78 27.21
N ILE A 2 16.41 0.32 27.64
CA ILE A 2 15.99 1.68 27.28
C ILE A 2 16.72 2.05 25.99
N ILE A 3 15.98 2.49 24.96
CA ILE A 3 16.56 2.93 23.69
C ILE A 3 16.73 4.45 23.77
N THR A 4 17.97 4.92 23.74
CA THR A 4 18.30 6.34 23.65
C THR A 4 18.51 6.69 22.18
N ILE A 5 17.62 7.51 21.62
CA ILE A 5 17.72 8.01 20.24
C ILE A 5 18.32 9.41 20.29
N ASP A 6 19.35 9.65 19.49
CA ASP A 6 19.98 10.96 19.42
C ASP A 6 19.04 12.00 18.77
N PRO A 7 18.95 13.22 19.32
CA PRO A 7 18.02 14.24 18.81
C PRO A 7 18.31 14.65 17.36
N SER A 8 19.58 14.60 16.92
CA SER A 8 19.97 14.90 15.54
C SER A 8 19.36 13.93 14.54
N GLU A 9 19.26 12.63 14.89
CA GLU A 9 18.67 11.61 14.02
C GLU A 9 17.18 11.87 13.80
N LEU A 10 16.50 12.34 14.85
CA LEU A 10 15.09 12.71 14.78
C LEU A 10 14.85 13.93 13.88
N ASP A 11 15.76 14.91 13.91
CA ASP A 11 15.70 16.08 13.03
C ASP A 11 15.98 15.73 11.57
N HIS A 12 16.88 14.79 11.31
CA HIS A 12 17.07 14.24 9.97
C HIS A 12 15.81 13.53 9.46
N LEU A 13 15.13 12.77 10.31
CA LEU A 13 13.87 12.11 9.98
C LEU A 13 12.78 13.13 9.60
N ARG A 14 12.61 14.18 10.40
CA ARG A 14 11.67 15.29 10.11
C ARG A 14 11.98 15.95 8.76
N THR A 15 13.26 16.21 8.52
CA THR A 15 13.73 16.84 7.27
C THR A 15 13.45 15.95 6.06
N ASN A 16 13.66 14.64 6.18
CA ASN A 16 13.41 13.68 5.10
C ASN A 16 11.91 13.54 4.79
N VAL A 17 11.06 13.54 5.81
CA VAL A 17 9.61 13.56 5.65
C VAL A 17 9.17 14.84 4.94
N LEU A 18 9.69 15.99 5.35
CA LEU A 18 9.37 17.27 4.72
C LEU A 18 9.77 17.31 3.25
N LYS A 19 10.97 16.81 2.91
CA LYS A 19 11.43 16.68 1.51
C LYS A 19 10.47 15.82 0.69
N SER A 20 10.02 14.70 1.25
CA SER A 20 9.06 13.80 0.60
C SER A 20 7.71 14.47 0.36
N GLN A 21 7.22 15.22 1.34
CA GLN A 21 5.98 15.99 1.21
C GLN A 21 6.10 17.07 0.13
N ILE A 22 7.18 17.85 0.12
CA ILE A 22 7.44 18.87 -0.90
C ILE A 22 7.47 18.24 -2.30
N ALA A 23 8.15 17.11 -2.46
CA ALA A 23 8.18 16.39 -3.73
C ALA A 23 6.77 15.93 -4.16
N THR A 24 6.01 15.35 -3.23
CA THR A 24 4.62 14.92 -3.46
C THR A 24 3.74 16.07 -3.92
N TYR A 25 3.76 17.21 -3.21
CA TYR A 25 2.97 18.38 -3.59
C TYR A 25 3.37 18.93 -4.97
N ARG A 26 4.67 18.92 -5.32
CA ARG A 26 5.12 19.35 -6.65
C ARG A 26 4.58 18.47 -7.77
N LEU A 27 4.50 17.16 -7.55
CA LEU A 27 3.93 16.22 -8.52
C LEU A 27 2.43 16.43 -8.65
N LEU A 28 1.71 16.49 -7.54
CA LEU A 28 0.25 16.70 -7.53
C LEU A 28 -0.14 18.03 -8.19
N ALA A 29 0.59 19.11 -7.91
CA ALA A 29 0.34 20.42 -8.53
C ALA A 29 0.52 20.42 -10.05
N ARG A 30 1.28 19.46 -10.60
CA ARG A 30 1.50 19.27 -12.04
C ARG A 30 0.66 18.14 -12.62
N ASN A 31 -0.29 17.60 -11.87
CA ASN A 31 -1.09 16.43 -12.24
C ASN A 31 -0.24 15.19 -12.59
N LEU A 32 0.94 15.06 -11.98
CA LEU A 32 1.82 13.91 -12.17
C LEU A 32 1.50 12.81 -11.16
N PRO A 33 1.70 11.53 -11.54
CA PRO A 33 1.50 10.42 -10.62
C PRO A 33 2.49 10.48 -9.46
N VAL A 34 2.02 10.12 -8.27
CA VAL A 34 2.83 9.98 -7.05
C VAL A 34 2.92 8.50 -6.74
N SER A 35 4.13 7.98 -6.49
CA SER A 35 4.31 6.59 -6.11
C SER A 35 3.89 6.32 -4.67
N ASP A 36 3.42 5.12 -4.40
CA ASP A 36 2.99 4.72 -3.03
C ASP A 36 4.15 4.79 -2.03
N ALA A 37 5.36 4.45 -2.47
CA ALA A 37 6.57 4.57 -1.63
C ALA A 37 6.80 6.03 -1.17
N LEU A 38 6.58 6.99 -2.07
CA LEU A 38 6.73 8.41 -1.76
C LEU A 38 5.59 8.92 -0.85
N LEU A 39 4.38 8.39 -1.01
CA LEU A 39 3.27 8.69 -0.09
C LEU A 39 3.55 8.14 1.32
N GLN A 40 4.08 6.93 1.43
CA GLN A 40 4.46 6.33 2.71
C GLN A 40 5.58 7.12 3.41
N SER A 41 6.51 7.70 2.66
CA SER A 41 7.58 8.52 3.22
C SER A 41 7.13 9.90 3.73
N CYS A 42 5.91 10.34 3.38
CA CYS A 42 5.32 11.57 3.90
C CYS A 42 4.81 11.43 5.34
N SER A 43 4.60 10.20 5.84
CA SER A 43 4.10 9.95 7.20
C SER A 43 5.25 9.89 8.20
N TYR A 44 5.42 10.95 8.99
CA TYR A 44 6.42 10.97 10.06
C TYR A 44 6.23 9.82 11.05
N LYS A 45 4.99 9.50 11.42
CA LYS A 45 4.70 8.42 12.37
C LYS A 45 5.13 7.06 11.83
N THR A 46 4.87 6.80 10.55
CA THR A 46 5.27 5.54 9.89
C THR A 46 6.79 5.44 9.81
N GLN A 47 7.44 6.52 9.39
CA GLN A 47 8.90 6.60 9.29
C GLN A 47 9.57 6.43 10.66
N LEU A 48 9.01 7.03 11.71
CA LEU A 48 9.49 6.88 13.08
C LEU A 48 9.32 5.44 13.60
N ALA A 49 8.19 4.80 13.30
CA ALA A 49 7.96 3.41 13.68
C ALA A 49 9.01 2.47 13.05
N SER A 50 9.27 2.63 11.74
CA SER A 50 10.32 1.89 11.04
C SER A 50 11.72 2.19 11.60
N PHE A 51 12.00 3.46 11.92
CA PHE A 51 13.26 3.88 12.51
C PHE A 51 13.51 3.23 13.88
N ILE A 52 12.52 3.25 14.76
CA ILE A 52 12.59 2.59 16.08
C ILE A 52 12.77 1.07 15.91
N GLN A 53 12.05 0.46 14.95
CA GLN A 53 12.15 -0.98 14.71
C GLN A 53 13.55 -1.39 14.25
N ASN A 54 14.22 -0.57 13.42
CA ASN A 54 15.61 -0.82 13.02
C ASN A 54 16.57 -0.77 14.24
N HIS A 55 16.42 0.25 15.10
CA HIS A 55 17.20 0.36 16.34
C HIS A 55 17.00 -0.82 17.30
N VAL A 56 15.78 -1.39 17.36
CA VAL A 56 15.50 -2.61 18.14
C VAL A 56 16.18 -3.84 17.52
N GLN A 57 16.18 -3.94 16.19
CA GLN A 57 16.76 -5.06 15.46
C GLN A 57 18.29 -5.11 15.58
N ASP A 58 18.95 -3.95 15.54
CA ASP A 58 20.41 -3.86 15.65
C ASP A 58 20.92 -4.31 17.03
N GLN A 59 20.14 -4.08 18.09
CA GLN A 59 20.45 -4.57 19.44
C GLN A 59 20.18 -6.07 19.66
N GLN A 60 19.52 -6.77 18.73
CA GLN A 60 19.11 -8.19 18.88
C GLN A 60 19.91 -9.18 17.99
N SER A 61 21.08 -8.79 17.50
CA SER A 61 21.94 -9.66 16.68
C SER A 61 22.54 -10.88 17.41
N GLU A 62 22.05 -11.26 18.59
CA GLU A 62 22.47 -12.49 19.30
C GLU A 62 21.36 -13.51 19.64
N ALA A 63 20.07 -13.29 19.32
CA ALA A 63 19.07 -14.36 19.50
C ALA A 63 17.82 -14.20 18.63
N LYS A 64 17.84 -14.80 17.43
CA LYS A 64 16.60 -15.10 16.69
C LYS A 64 15.90 -16.29 17.36
N GLN A 65 14.84 -16.04 18.10
CA GLN A 65 13.88 -17.07 18.49
C GLN A 65 12.52 -16.77 17.81
N PRO A 66 11.85 -17.78 17.23
CA PRO A 66 10.53 -17.62 16.63
C PRO A 66 9.51 -17.20 17.70
N THR A 67 8.64 -16.24 17.36
CA THR A 67 7.61 -15.72 18.27
C THR A 67 6.54 -16.78 18.53
N THR A 68 6.58 -17.38 19.72
CA THR A 68 5.53 -18.27 20.24
C THR A 68 4.42 -17.44 20.88
N ILE A 69 3.22 -17.47 20.31
CA ILE A 69 2.02 -16.87 20.92
C ILE A 69 1.21 -17.99 21.58
N ILE A 70 1.16 -17.99 22.92
CA ILE A 70 0.35 -18.93 23.71
C ILE A 70 -0.98 -18.25 24.01
N LEU A 71 -2.08 -18.77 23.46
CA LEU A 71 -3.43 -18.29 23.77
C LEU A 71 -4.04 -19.18 24.86
N GLY A 72 -4.03 -18.72 26.11
CA GLY A 72 -4.72 -19.39 27.20
C GLY A 72 -6.21 -19.06 27.17
N THR A 73 -7.05 -20.00 26.73
CA THR A 73 -8.50 -19.89 26.91
C THR A 73 -8.87 -20.52 28.25
N SER A 74 -9.35 -19.71 29.20
CA SER A 74 -9.88 -20.21 30.46
C SER A 74 -11.24 -20.87 30.21
N GLN A 75 -11.24 -22.18 29.97
CA GLN A 75 -12.40 -23.04 30.19
C GLN A 75 -11.92 -24.48 30.36
N ASN A 76 -12.40 -25.10 31.44
CA ASN A 76 -12.06 -26.44 31.87
C ASN A 76 -12.22 -27.47 30.74
N ASP A 77 -11.11 -27.97 30.19
CA ASP A 77 -10.85 -29.36 29.80
C ASP A 77 -9.57 -29.45 28.94
N GLY A 78 -8.56 -30.16 29.43
CA GLY A 78 -7.43 -30.69 28.64
C GLY A 78 -6.51 -29.67 27.93
N ASP A 79 -5.53 -29.15 28.66
CA ASP A 79 -4.47 -28.26 28.13
C ASP A 79 -3.63 -28.94 27.02
N THR A 80 -4.03 -28.75 25.77
CA THR A 80 -3.15 -28.95 24.61
C THR A 80 -2.79 -27.59 24.04
N PRO A 81 -1.53 -27.12 24.17
CA PRO A 81 -1.12 -25.83 23.64
C PRO A 81 -1.14 -25.87 22.10
N LEU A 82 -2.01 -25.05 21.51
CA LEU A 82 -2.05 -24.88 20.06
C LEU A 82 -0.86 -24.01 19.63
N THR A 83 0.11 -24.61 18.95
CA THR A 83 1.26 -23.91 18.38
C THR A 83 1.01 -23.59 16.91
N PHE A 84 1.21 -22.32 16.53
CA PHE A 84 1.13 -21.89 15.14
C PHE A 84 2.52 -21.50 14.65
N THR A 85 2.89 -22.00 13.47
CA THR A 85 4.17 -21.72 12.82
C THR A 85 4.18 -20.41 12.04
N SER A 86 3.01 -19.80 11.81
CA SER A 86 2.83 -18.54 11.07
C SER A 86 1.47 -17.90 11.35
N ALA A 87 1.39 -16.57 11.23
CA ALA A 87 0.12 -15.83 11.31
C ALA A 87 -0.91 -16.29 10.23
N THR A 88 -0.43 -16.78 9.09
CA THR A 88 -1.27 -17.33 8.03
C THR A 88 -1.96 -18.64 8.46
N ASP A 89 -1.28 -19.48 9.23
CA ASP A 89 -1.84 -20.73 9.74
C ASP A 89 -2.94 -20.48 10.78
N MET A 90 -2.77 -19.46 11.62
CA MET A 90 -3.77 -19.00 12.59
C MET A 90 -5.06 -18.53 11.90
N TYR A 91 -4.93 -17.70 10.85
CA TYR A 91 -6.09 -17.20 10.13
C TYR A 91 -6.88 -18.34 9.46
N ARG A 92 -6.18 -19.33 8.90
CA ARG A 92 -6.80 -20.53 8.32
C ARG A 92 -7.57 -21.36 9.36
N TRP A 93 -7.06 -21.46 10.59
CA TRP A 93 -7.74 -22.15 11.68
C TRP A 93 -9.02 -21.42 12.12
N LEU A 94 -8.95 -20.10 12.34
CA LEU A 94 -10.12 -19.29 12.75
C LEU A 94 -11.27 -19.34 11.75
N VAL A 95 -10.98 -19.37 10.45
CA VAL A 95 -12.00 -19.41 9.38
C VAL A 95 -12.67 -20.79 9.30
N ARG A 96 -11.99 -21.87 9.69
CA ARG A 96 -12.48 -23.25 9.59
C ARG A 96 -13.52 -23.61 10.66
N SER A 97 -13.51 -22.92 11.80
CA SER A 97 -14.38 -23.20 12.96
C SER A 97 -15.88 -22.89 12.74
N ASN A 98 -16.24 -22.31 11.59
CA ASN A 98 -17.63 -21.93 11.27
C ASN A 98 -18.38 -22.98 10.41
N GLU A 99 -17.77 -24.12 10.06
CA GLU A 99 -18.34 -25.08 9.08
C GLU A 99 -18.72 -26.46 9.64
N THR A 100 -18.87 -26.63 10.96
CA THR A 100 -19.28 -27.93 11.52
C THR A 100 -20.55 -27.82 12.37
N ASN A 101 -21.71 -27.80 11.71
CA ASN A 101 -22.86 -28.58 12.16
C ASN A 101 -23.88 -28.78 11.02
N LYS A 102 -23.79 -29.91 10.31
CA LYS A 102 -24.86 -30.42 9.44
C LYS A 102 -25.32 -31.73 10.04
N ASN A 103 -26.33 -31.68 10.89
CA ASN A 103 -27.24 -32.78 11.21
C ASN A 103 -28.54 -32.13 11.70
N ASN A 104 -29.47 -31.90 10.78
CA ASN A 104 -30.93 -31.86 10.92
C ASN A 104 -31.54 -31.09 9.74
N GLU A 105 -32.53 -31.72 9.12
CA GLU A 105 -33.18 -31.42 7.84
C GLU A 105 -34.32 -30.40 8.01
N GLU A 106 -34.71 -29.76 6.91
CA GLU A 106 -35.82 -28.79 6.75
C GLU A 106 -35.63 -27.37 7.31
N ASP A 107 -34.85 -26.57 6.58
CA ASP A 107 -35.29 -25.25 6.15
C ASP A 107 -34.48 -24.92 4.89
N THR A 108 -35.15 -24.52 3.81
CA THR A 108 -34.50 -23.94 2.64
C THR A 108 -34.43 -22.43 2.84
N PRO A 109 -33.34 -21.86 3.39
CA PRO A 109 -33.00 -20.52 3.01
C PRO A 109 -32.30 -20.65 1.67
N THR A 110 -33.00 -20.29 0.60
CA THR A 110 -32.35 -19.81 -0.63
C THR A 110 -31.63 -18.50 -0.31
N HIS A 111 -30.68 -18.53 0.62
CA HIS A 111 -29.66 -17.51 0.72
C HIS A 111 -28.75 -17.77 -0.46
N VAL A 112 -29.22 -17.35 -1.65
CA VAL A 112 -28.33 -16.98 -2.74
C VAL A 112 -27.38 -15.98 -2.10
N ARG A 113 -26.24 -16.48 -1.62
CA ARG A 113 -25.10 -15.64 -1.31
C ARG A 113 -24.91 -14.88 -2.60
N GLN A 114 -25.30 -13.61 -2.60
CA GLN A 114 -25.04 -12.70 -3.70
C GLN A 114 -23.53 -12.66 -3.78
N HIS A 115 -22.96 -13.58 -4.55
CA HIS A 115 -21.57 -13.49 -4.93
C HIS A 115 -21.46 -12.10 -5.55
N PRO A 116 -20.47 -11.29 -5.14
CA PRO A 116 -20.31 -9.97 -5.72
C PRO A 116 -20.36 -10.12 -7.24
N ILE A 117 -21.26 -9.39 -7.88
CA ILE A 117 -21.47 -9.45 -9.33
C ILE A 117 -20.09 -9.26 -9.96
N GLY A 118 -19.65 -10.25 -10.75
CA GLY A 118 -18.31 -10.23 -11.33
C GLY A 118 -18.12 -9.01 -12.23
N LEU A 119 -16.99 -8.33 -12.10
CA LEU A 119 -16.59 -7.29 -13.05
C LEU A 119 -16.17 -7.95 -14.37
N ASN A 120 -16.68 -7.45 -15.49
CA ASN A 120 -16.24 -7.93 -16.80
C ASN A 120 -14.81 -7.42 -17.07
N PRO A 121 -13.81 -8.30 -17.26
CA PRO A 121 -12.43 -7.89 -17.48
C PRO A 121 -12.25 -7.09 -18.78
N LEU A 122 -13.03 -7.38 -19.83
CA LEU A 122 -12.98 -6.64 -21.09
C LEU A 122 -13.43 -5.20 -20.91
N TYR A 123 -14.44 -4.99 -20.08
CA TYR A 123 -14.94 -3.66 -19.78
C TYR A 123 -13.88 -2.84 -19.02
N ILE A 124 -13.21 -3.45 -18.03
CA ILE A 124 -12.11 -2.80 -17.30
C ILE A 124 -10.99 -2.39 -18.27
N GLN A 125 -10.61 -3.28 -19.18
CA GLN A 125 -9.56 -2.99 -20.15
C GLN A 125 -9.95 -1.82 -21.08
N GLN A 126 -11.17 -1.85 -21.63
CA GLN A 126 -11.66 -0.77 -22.50
C GLN A 126 -11.71 0.58 -21.76
N GLU A 127 -12.11 0.56 -20.50
CA GLU A 127 -12.17 1.74 -19.65
C GLU A 127 -10.78 2.32 -19.39
N GLN A 128 -9.79 1.46 -19.12
CA GLN A 128 -8.39 1.86 -18.95
C GLN A 128 -7.81 2.44 -20.24
N GLU A 129 -8.04 1.80 -21.39
CA GLU A 129 -7.63 2.31 -22.70
C GLU A 129 -8.23 3.70 -22.97
N LYS A 130 -9.53 3.87 -22.69
CA LYS A 130 -10.21 5.17 -22.81
C LYS A 130 -9.61 6.23 -21.89
N ARG A 131 -9.29 5.90 -20.63
CA ARG A 131 -8.63 6.83 -19.70
C ARG A 131 -7.26 7.25 -20.20
N VAL A 132 -6.47 6.32 -20.72
CA VAL A 132 -5.13 6.61 -21.25
C VAL A 132 -5.23 7.50 -22.48
N LEU A 133 -6.11 7.19 -23.43
CA LEU A 133 -6.32 8.01 -24.63
C LEU A 133 -6.76 9.44 -24.28
N ASN A 134 -7.68 9.60 -23.33
CA ASN A 134 -8.12 10.92 -22.86
C ASN A 134 -6.94 11.72 -22.26
N ARG A 135 -6.07 11.07 -21.48
CA ARG A 135 -4.88 11.72 -20.90
C ARG A 135 -3.89 12.14 -21.98
N ILE A 136 -3.62 11.27 -22.95
CA ILE A 136 -2.73 11.59 -24.08
C ILE A 136 -3.29 12.76 -24.89
N SER A 137 -4.59 12.73 -25.20
CA SER A 137 -5.26 13.80 -25.94
C SER A 137 -5.18 15.15 -25.20
N ASN A 138 -5.44 15.16 -23.89
CA ASN A 138 -5.28 16.37 -23.08
C ASN A 138 -3.83 16.89 -23.12
N ARG A 139 -2.84 16.00 -23.04
CA ARG A 139 -1.42 16.40 -23.07
C ARG A 139 -0.99 16.96 -24.43
N VAL A 140 -1.46 16.36 -25.53
CA VAL A 140 -1.24 16.90 -26.88
C VAL A 140 -1.84 18.30 -27.00
N GLN A 141 -3.06 18.49 -26.49
CA GLN A 141 -3.71 19.80 -26.49
C GLN A 141 -2.90 20.83 -25.68
N GLU A 142 -2.41 20.48 -24.49
CA GLU A 142 -1.55 21.38 -23.70
C GLU A 142 -0.28 21.79 -24.47
N LEU A 143 0.38 20.85 -25.14
CA LEU A 143 1.61 21.10 -25.89
C LEU A 143 1.36 21.96 -27.15
N GLU A 144 0.23 21.77 -27.84
CA GLU A 144 -0.15 22.55 -29.03
C GLU A 144 -0.49 24.00 -28.71
N HIS A 145 -1.00 24.28 -27.50
CA HIS A 145 -1.40 25.63 -27.06
C HIS A 145 -0.30 26.39 -26.29
N MET A 146 0.94 25.90 -26.31
CA MET A 146 2.03 26.57 -25.61
C MET A 146 2.43 27.90 -26.28
N PRO A 147 2.84 28.90 -25.49
CA PRO A 147 3.17 30.23 -26.01
C PRO A 147 4.41 30.19 -26.90
N ALA A 148 4.37 30.94 -28.00
CA ALA A 148 5.49 31.04 -28.95
C ALA A 148 6.76 31.66 -28.33
N HIS A 149 6.60 32.52 -27.32
CA HIS A 149 7.70 33.20 -26.63
C HIS A 149 8.18 32.41 -25.41
N MET A 150 8.78 31.25 -25.66
CA MET A 150 9.50 30.45 -24.66
C MET A 150 10.93 30.16 -25.11
N SER A 151 11.79 29.77 -24.16
CA SER A 151 13.19 29.42 -24.45
C SER A 151 13.28 28.30 -25.49
N VAL A 152 14.34 28.34 -26.28
CA VAL A 152 14.56 27.38 -27.38
C VAL A 152 14.62 25.95 -26.86
N ASP A 153 15.25 25.73 -25.70
CA ASP A 153 15.36 24.41 -25.09
C ASP A 153 14.00 23.84 -24.69
N LEU A 154 13.14 24.64 -24.04
CA LEU A 154 11.78 24.21 -23.66
C LEU A 154 10.92 23.91 -24.88
N ARG A 155 11.02 24.74 -25.92
CA ARG A 155 10.33 24.51 -27.19
C ARG A 155 10.78 23.22 -27.86
N THR A 156 12.09 22.97 -27.85
CA THR A 156 12.67 21.76 -28.44
C THR A 156 12.18 20.52 -27.68
N GLN A 157 12.19 20.55 -26.35
CA GLN A 157 11.66 19.46 -25.52
C GLN A 157 10.16 19.21 -25.79
N ALA A 158 9.37 20.28 -25.87
CA ALA A 158 7.94 20.19 -26.20
C ALA A 158 7.69 19.57 -27.57
N LEU A 159 8.48 19.95 -28.58
CA LEU A 159 8.38 19.42 -29.93
C LEU A 159 8.80 17.95 -30.01
N ILE A 160 9.76 17.53 -29.19
CA ILE A 160 10.13 16.11 -29.05
C ILE A 160 8.96 15.35 -28.43
N GLU A 161 8.38 15.86 -27.34
CA GLU A 161 7.26 15.22 -26.64
C GLU A 161 6.04 15.05 -27.55
N ILE A 162 5.59 16.11 -28.23
CA ILE A 162 4.42 16.04 -29.11
C ILE A 162 4.63 15.06 -30.28
N LYS A 163 5.86 14.98 -30.82
CA LYS A 163 6.19 14.02 -31.88
C LYS A 163 6.23 12.58 -31.38
N SER A 164 6.56 12.37 -30.10
CA SER A 164 6.56 11.03 -29.50
C SER A 164 5.16 10.53 -29.15
N LEU A 165 4.20 11.45 -28.97
CA LEU A 165 2.80 11.15 -28.64
C LEU A 165 1.90 10.97 -29.88
N LYS A 166 2.37 11.36 -31.06
CA LYS A 166 1.67 11.21 -32.35
C LYS A 166 2.16 9.98 -33.08
#